data_AF-A0A9D3ALT1-F1
#
_entry.id   AF-A0A9D3ALT1-F1
#
_cell.length_a   1.000
_cell.length_b   1.000
_cell.length_c   1.000
_cell.angle_alpha   90.00
_cell.angle_beta   90.00
_cell.angle_gamma   90.00
#
_symmetry.space_group_name_H-M   'P 1'
#
loop_
_entity.id
_entity.type
_entity.pdbx_description
1 polymer ?
#
loop_
_entity_poly.entity_id
_entity_poly.type
_entity_poly.pdbx_seq_one_letter_code
_entity_poly.pdbx_strand_id
1 'polypeptide(L)'
;MVLKRLLFSLAAATGLLTPLTAQETSDTPLSDCRITHLDDRYPDVRITIDAPRKMHKNRPTKVIFYALPNGNTIEWTAGKRMEQGDDWHYDIQHIAAQTRFLRKQWKKDYNIVTVYLMAAGKSWGAWRSQHAADKAEILPAIVDDVLGMYVAYHPSAILSSHSGGGYFIFEYIRVQDRIPESVERIVFLDSTYGYEDSLHVEKLADWLKADPEHRLCVTSYEDATVILDGKHIVSASGGTWGRSLAMASDLSERFPLRRSETDEFIFYEEPKGRIWFKLKKNPEGKIYHTVLVERNGFIDTVLEGTEKAGKGYEFWGERAYSDYIPEGIFQ
;
A
#
# COMPACT_ATOMS: atom_id res chain seq x y z
N MET A 1 10.82 -63.49 -17.90
CA MET A 1 12.26 -63.73 -18.10
C MET A 1 12.98 -62.39 -17.92
N VAL A 2 13.67 -62.23 -16.77
CA VAL A 2 14.77 -61.28 -16.45
C VAL A 2 14.49 -59.79 -16.73
N LEU A 3 14.07 -58.93 -15.78
CA LEU A 3 14.72 -58.44 -14.55
C LEU A 3 16.12 -57.84 -14.74
N LYS A 4 16.21 -56.50 -14.80
CA LYS A 4 17.39 -55.76 -14.29
C LYS A 4 16.93 -54.52 -13.54
N ARG A 5 16.93 -54.65 -12.21
CA ARG A 5 16.94 -53.56 -11.23
C ARG A 5 18.32 -52.90 -11.27
N LEU A 6 18.37 -51.57 -11.24
CA LEU A 6 19.49 -50.85 -10.65
C LEU A 6 18.96 -50.04 -9.47
N LEU A 7 19.40 -50.45 -8.27
CA LEU A 7 19.44 -49.64 -7.06
C LEU A 7 20.74 -48.85 -7.09
N PHE A 8 20.71 -47.57 -6.72
CA PHE A 8 21.73 -46.72 -6.06
C PHE A 8 21.14 -45.29 -6.07
N SER A 9 21.17 -44.43 -5.07
CA SER A 9 21.50 -44.45 -3.65
C SER A 9 21.02 -43.10 -3.09
N LEU A 10 20.47 -43.09 -1.87
CA LEU A 10 20.25 -41.84 -1.11
C LEU A 10 21.61 -41.17 -0.90
N ALA A 11 21.80 -39.99 -1.50
CA ALA A 11 22.84 -39.06 -1.11
C ALA A 11 22.15 -37.81 -0.57
N ALA A 12 22.18 -37.65 0.76
CA ALA A 12 21.85 -36.42 1.44
C ALA A 12 22.86 -35.35 1.00
N ALA A 13 22.42 -34.40 0.19
CA ALA A 13 23.17 -33.19 -0.09
C ALA A 13 22.78 -32.14 0.96
N THR A 14 23.48 -32.15 2.08
CA THR A 14 23.57 -31.01 3.01
C THR A 14 24.30 -29.86 2.32
N GLY A 15 23.55 -29.12 1.49
CA GLY A 15 23.99 -27.84 0.96
C GLY A 15 23.93 -26.79 2.07
N LEU A 16 25.07 -26.54 2.72
CA LEU A 16 25.28 -25.36 3.55
C LEU A 16 25.02 -24.11 2.69
N LEU A 17 23.93 -23.40 2.96
CA LEU A 17 23.69 -22.05 2.46
C LEU A 17 24.82 -21.16 2.97
N THR A 18 25.73 -20.77 2.07
CA THR A 18 26.67 -19.68 2.31
C THR A 18 25.89 -18.40 2.61
N PRO A 19 26.17 -17.70 3.72
CA PRO A 19 25.52 -16.43 3.98
C PRO A 19 25.97 -15.42 2.93
N LEU A 20 25.00 -14.79 2.25
CA LEU A 20 25.23 -13.61 1.41
C LEU A 20 25.91 -12.54 2.26
N THR A 21 27.19 -12.30 2.02
CA THR A 21 27.90 -11.15 2.56
C THR A 21 27.41 -9.90 1.84
N ALA A 22 26.52 -9.16 2.50
CA ALA A 22 26.16 -7.81 2.09
C ALA A 22 27.37 -6.90 2.33
N GLN A 23 27.81 -6.20 1.28
CA GLN A 23 28.86 -5.21 1.36
C GLN A 23 28.24 -3.92 1.93
N GLU A 24 28.65 -3.55 3.14
CA GLU A 24 28.17 -2.35 3.82
C GLU A 24 28.86 -1.10 3.24
N THR A 25 28.07 -0.18 2.66
CA THR A 25 28.51 1.17 2.34
C THR A 25 27.93 2.18 3.34
N SER A 26 28.72 3.22 3.60
CA SER A 26 28.69 4.14 4.76
C SER A 26 27.56 5.18 4.75
N ASP A 27 27.16 5.57 5.97
CA ASP A 27 26.53 6.83 6.43
C ASP A 27 25.91 7.75 5.36
N THR A 28 24.78 7.30 4.83
CA THR A 28 23.76 8.13 4.17
C THR A 28 22.48 8.11 5.02
N PRO A 29 21.50 9.01 4.83
CA PRO A 29 20.21 9.00 5.55
C PRO A 29 19.37 7.70 5.43
N LEU A 30 19.85 6.73 4.65
CA LEU A 30 19.37 5.35 4.52
C LEU A 30 20.08 4.38 5.50
N SER A 31 21.01 4.84 6.35
CA SER A 31 21.80 4.03 7.30
C SER A 31 20.95 3.16 8.24
N ASP A 32 19.72 3.60 8.49
CA ASP A 32 18.81 2.99 9.47
C ASP A 32 17.88 1.93 8.87
N CYS A 33 17.91 1.73 7.56
CA CYS A 33 17.13 0.70 6.86
C CYS A 33 18.01 -0.36 6.19
N ARG A 34 17.37 -1.48 5.88
CA ARG A 34 17.86 -2.55 5.01
C ARG A 34 16.90 -2.64 3.84
N ILE A 35 17.42 -2.45 2.63
CA ILE A 35 16.69 -2.63 1.39
C ILE A 35 16.89 -4.06 0.89
N THR A 36 15.80 -4.72 0.54
CA THR A 36 15.80 -6.07 -0.06
C THR A 36 14.97 -6.04 -1.34
N HIS A 37 15.53 -6.53 -2.44
CA HIS A 37 14.80 -6.69 -3.70
C HIS A 37 14.37 -8.15 -3.86
N LEU A 38 13.12 -8.37 -4.26
CA LEU A 38 12.61 -9.67 -4.71
C LEU A 38 12.22 -9.58 -6.19
N ASP A 39 13.07 -8.91 -6.97
CA ASP A 39 12.89 -8.78 -8.41
C ASP A 39 12.85 -10.16 -9.06
N ASP A 40 12.01 -10.30 -10.09
CA ASP A 40 11.80 -11.52 -10.90
C ASP A 40 11.27 -12.74 -10.12
N ARG A 41 10.89 -12.60 -8.84
CA ARG A 41 10.23 -13.68 -8.07
C ARG A 41 8.84 -13.99 -8.61
N TYR A 42 8.14 -12.98 -9.12
CA TYR A 42 6.81 -13.11 -9.73
C TYR A 42 6.82 -12.46 -11.11
N PRO A 43 6.05 -12.98 -12.07
CA PRO A 43 6.06 -12.48 -13.43
C PRO A 43 5.54 -11.04 -13.46
N ASP A 44 6.32 -10.17 -14.11
CA ASP A 44 5.99 -8.77 -14.33
C ASP A 44 5.70 -7.96 -13.04
N VAL A 45 6.31 -8.35 -11.92
CA VAL A 45 6.26 -7.60 -10.65
C VAL A 45 7.66 -7.35 -10.12
N ARG A 46 7.96 -6.08 -9.82
CA ARG A 46 9.13 -5.68 -9.03
C ARG A 46 8.71 -5.39 -7.59
N ILE A 47 9.48 -5.92 -6.65
CA ILE A 47 9.21 -5.79 -5.22
C ILE A 47 10.48 -5.30 -4.53
N THR A 48 10.37 -4.18 -3.83
CA THR A 48 11.44 -3.67 -2.97
C THR A 48 10.93 -3.49 -1.54
N ILE A 49 11.69 -3.97 -0.57
CA ILE A 49 11.33 -3.98 0.84
C ILE A 49 12.25 -3.03 1.59
N ASP A 50 11.68 -1.97 2.17
CA ASP A 50 12.30 -1.10 3.16
C ASP A 50 12.00 -1.64 4.56
N ALA A 51 12.97 -2.29 5.18
CA ALA A 51 12.88 -2.76 6.56
C ALA A 51 13.83 -1.96 7.48
N PRO A 52 13.49 -1.77 8.78
CA PRO A 52 14.45 -1.26 9.75
C PRO A 52 15.69 -2.15 9.80
N ARG A 53 16.89 -1.56 9.82
CA ARG A 53 18.15 -2.31 9.92
C ARG A 53 18.21 -3.17 11.17
N LYS A 54 17.62 -2.68 12.26
CA LYS A 54 17.47 -3.38 13.53
C LYS A 54 15.99 -3.65 13.82
N MET A 55 15.61 -4.92 13.72
CA MET A 55 14.28 -5.42 14.11
C MET A 55 14.28 -5.85 15.58
N HIS A 56 13.17 -5.61 16.26
CA HIS A 56 12.99 -5.91 17.68
C HIS A 56 11.99 -7.06 17.86
N LYS A 57 12.44 -8.20 18.41
CA LYS A 57 11.61 -9.42 18.59
C LYS A 57 10.41 -9.23 19.53
N ASN A 58 10.48 -8.27 20.44
CA ASN A 58 9.40 -7.95 21.37
C ASN A 58 8.37 -6.96 20.81
N ARG A 59 8.49 -6.58 19.53
CA ARG A 59 7.55 -5.71 18.84
C ARG A 59 6.94 -6.48 17.66
N PRO A 60 5.61 -6.58 17.55
CA PRO A 60 4.99 -7.09 16.34
C PRO A 60 5.37 -6.23 15.12
N THR A 61 5.29 -6.79 13.93
CA THR A 61 5.70 -6.12 12.69
C THR A 61 4.48 -5.74 11.88
N LYS A 62 4.36 -4.46 11.52
CA LYS A 62 3.40 -4.02 10.50
C LYS A 62 4.11 -3.97 9.16
N VAL A 63 3.70 -4.81 8.23
CA VAL A 63 4.19 -4.86 6.86
C VAL A 63 3.21 -4.11 5.97
N ILE A 64 3.61 -2.91 5.54
CA ILE A 64 2.81 -2.04 4.70
C ILE A 64 3.13 -2.35 3.24
N PHE A 65 2.23 -3.06 2.57
CA PHE A 65 2.29 -3.29 1.13
C PHE A 65 1.76 -2.06 0.41
N TYR A 66 2.64 -1.28 -0.19
CA TYR A 66 2.30 -0.07 -0.95
C TYR A 66 2.28 -0.37 -2.46
N ALA A 67 1.09 -0.55 -3.02
CA ALA A 67 0.89 -0.71 -4.46
C ALA A 67 0.97 0.63 -5.17
N LEU A 68 1.93 0.73 -6.09
CA LEU A 68 2.32 1.98 -6.73
C LEU A 68 1.26 2.54 -7.70
N PRO A 69 1.23 3.86 -7.90
CA PRO A 69 0.41 4.46 -8.94
C PRO A 69 0.91 4.11 -10.34
N ASN A 70 0.01 4.23 -11.32
CA ASN A 70 0.37 4.00 -12.71
C ASN A 70 1.44 4.99 -13.17
N GLY A 71 2.35 4.52 -14.04
CA GLY A 71 3.41 5.35 -14.61
C GLY A 71 4.62 5.56 -13.70
N ASN A 72 4.57 5.23 -12.41
CA ASN A 72 5.68 5.46 -11.49
C ASN A 72 6.65 4.27 -11.37
N THR A 73 7.91 4.57 -11.08
CA THR A 73 8.86 3.58 -10.56
C THR A 73 8.88 3.53 -9.03
N ILE A 74 9.50 2.48 -8.47
CA ILE A 74 9.77 2.36 -7.02
C ILE A 74 10.61 3.55 -6.55
N GLU A 75 11.65 3.89 -7.30
CA GLU A 75 12.60 4.93 -6.95
C GLU A 75 11.92 6.31 -6.92
N TRP A 76 11.08 6.62 -7.91
CA TRP A 76 10.26 7.84 -7.93
C TRP A 76 9.26 7.89 -6.78
N THR A 77 8.63 6.76 -6.46
CA THR A 77 7.63 6.68 -5.38
C THR A 77 8.26 6.81 -4.00
N ALA A 78 9.42 6.17 -3.79
CA ALA A 78 10.18 6.31 -2.56
C ALA A 78 10.58 7.78 -2.32
N GLY A 79 10.94 8.48 -3.41
CA GLY A 79 11.24 9.91 -3.42
C GLY A 79 12.62 10.23 -2.85
N LYS A 80 13.15 11.39 -3.23
CA LYS A 80 14.41 11.94 -2.73
C LYS A 80 14.41 13.46 -2.79
N ARG A 81 15.41 14.08 -2.18
CA ARG A 81 15.64 15.51 -2.36
C ARG A 81 16.02 15.78 -3.81
N MET A 82 15.34 16.77 -4.39
CA MET A 82 15.58 17.17 -5.77
C MET A 82 16.93 17.86 -5.91
N GLU A 83 17.67 17.44 -6.94
CA GLU A 83 18.85 18.08 -7.46
C GLU A 83 18.59 18.58 -8.89
N GLN A 84 19.46 19.43 -9.41
CA GLN A 84 19.32 19.96 -10.75
C GLN A 84 19.39 18.83 -11.80
N GLY A 85 18.35 18.73 -12.63
CA GLY A 85 18.27 17.74 -13.70
C GLY A 85 17.56 16.44 -13.32
N ASP A 86 17.15 16.29 -12.06
CA ASP A 86 16.33 15.16 -11.65
C ASP A 86 14.96 15.15 -12.32
N ASP A 87 14.43 13.94 -12.47
CA ASP A 87 13.04 13.74 -12.84
C ASP A 87 12.11 14.24 -11.73
N TRP A 88 11.15 15.08 -12.09
CA TRP A 88 10.19 15.68 -11.15
C TRP A 88 9.38 14.63 -10.38
N HIS A 89 9.27 13.39 -10.88
CA HIS A 89 8.54 12.33 -10.18
C HIS A 89 9.11 12.00 -8.80
N TYR A 90 10.39 12.31 -8.55
CA TYR A 90 11.01 12.14 -7.23
C TYR A 90 10.42 13.04 -6.14
N ASP A 91 9.76 14.15 -6.50
CA ASP A 91 9.16 15.10 -5.53
C ASP A 91 7.63 14.95 -5.37
N ILE A 92 7.08 13.78 -5.74
CA ILE A 92 5.63 13.55 -5.67
C ILE A 92 5.20 12.92 -4.34
N GLN A 93 5.66 11.70 -4.05
CA GLN A 93 5.04 10.86 -3.02
C GLN A 93 5.86 10.73 -1.74
N HIS A 94 7.20 10.67 -1.85
CA HIS A 94 8.11 10.57 -0.71
C HIS A 94 7.77 9.47 0.30
N ILE A 95 7.32 8.30 -0.17
CA ILE A 95 6.87 7.22 0.72
C ILE A 95 8.00 6.78 1.65
N ALA A 96 9.27 6.82 1.22
CA ALA A 96 10.39 6.49 2.11
C ALA A 96 10.53 7.50 3.26
N ALA A 97 10.22 8.78 3.05
CA ALA A 97 10.23 9.80 4.10
C ALA A 97 9.03 9.64 5.04
N GLN A 98 7.85 9.38 4.47
CA GLN A 98 6.64 9.12 5.24
C GLN A 98 6.75 7.83 6.08
N THR A 99 7.40 6.78 5.58
CA THR A 99 7.72 5.57 6.34
C THR A 99 8.66 5.86 7.52
N ARG A 100 9.67 6.72 7.36
CA ARG A 100 10.52 7.16 8.47
C ARG A 100 9.72 7.92 9.53
N PHE A 101 8.76 8.77 9.13
CA PHE A 101 7.83 9.42 10.05
C PHE A 101 7.01 8.37 10.84
N LEU A 102 6.42 7.38 10.17
CA LEU A 102 5.65 6.31 10.82
C LEU A 102 6.50 5.50 11.80
N ARG A 103 7.75 5.16 11.44
CA ARG A 103 8.71 4.50 12.34
C ARG A 103 8.98 5.31 13.60
N LYS A 104 9.00 6.63 13.53
CA LYS A 104 9.14 7.50 14.70
C LYS A 104 7.90 7.47 15.58
N GLN A 105 6.71 7.54 14.99
CA GLN A 105 5.43 7.49 15.71
C GLN A 105 5.24 6.19 16.47
N TRP A 106 5.58 5.06 15.84
CA TRP A 106 5.42 3.72 16.40
C TRP A 106 6.71 3.09 16.95
N LYS A 107 7.74 3.91 17.22
CA LYS A 107 9.09 3.43 17.58
C LYS A 107 9.12 2.44 18.75
N LYS A 108 8.18 2.53 19.69
CA LYS A 108 8.12 1.66 20.87
C LYS A 108 7.23 0.44 20.68
N ASP A 109 6.31 0.49 19.72
CA ASP A 109 5.16 -0.39 19.64
C ASP A 109 5.34 -1.46 18.55
N TYR A 110 5.90 -1.07 17.40
CA TYR A 110 5.98 -1.92 16.22
C TYR A 110 7.34 -1.84 15.52
N ASN A 111 7.66 -2.89 14.75
CA ASN A 111 8.59 -2.77 13.63
C ASN A 111 7.77 -2.38 12.38
N ILE A 112 8.19 -1.37 11.63
CA ILE A 112 7.47 -0.92 10.43
C ILE A 112 8.29 -1.21 9.19
N VAL A 113 7.77 -2.13 8.37
CA VAL A 113 8.33 -2.52 7.07
C VAL A 113 7.43 -1.96 5.97
N THR A 114 8.00 -1.36 4.93
CA THR A 114 7.26 -0.92 3.75
C THR A 114 7.71 -1.71 2.54
N VAL A 115 6.76 -2.26 1.81
CA VAL A 115 6.97 -3.09 0.62
C VAL A 115 6.41 -2.34 -0.57
N TYR A 116 7.28 -1.89 -1.46
CA TYR A 116 6.89 -1.24 -2.72
C TYR A 116 6.54 -2.31 -3.74
N LEU A 117 5.31 -2.27 -4.25
CA LEU A 117 4.80 -3.21 -5.25
C LEU A 117 4.57 -2.49 -6.58
N MET A 118 5.40 -2.81 -7.56
CA MET A 118 5.33 -2.21 -8.89
C MET A 118 5.06 -3.28 -9.95
N ALA A 119 3.99 -3.11 -10.73
CA ALA A 119 3.85 -3.85 -11.98
C ALA A 119 4.96 -3.42 -12.96
N ALA A 120 5.64 -4.34 -13.62
CA ALA A 120 6.77 -4.04 -14.53
C ALA A 120 6.35 -3.07 -15.65
N GLY A 121 5.14 -3.23 -16.19
CA GLY A 121 4.52 -2.30 -17.15
C GLY A 121 3.98 -0.99 -16.54
N LYS A 122 4.24 -0.74 -15.26
CA LYS A 122 3.77 0.43 -14.48
C LYS A 122 2.26 0.64 -14.53
N SER A 123 1.50 -0.46 -14.61
CA SER A 123 0.04 -0.43 -14.57
C SER A 123 -0.52 -1.73 -14.01
N TRP A 124 -1.06 -1.68 -12.80
CA TRP A 124 -1.71 -2.83 -12.18
C TRP A 124 -3.01 -3.22 -12.88
N GLY A 125 -3.70 -2.26 -13.51
CA GLY A 125 -4.87 -2.52 -14.35
C GLY A 125 -4.54 -3.32 -15.62
N ALA A 126 -3.39 -3.03 -16.25
CA ALA A 126 -2.89 -3.84 -17.36
C ALA A 126 -2.41 -5.21 -16.86
N TRP A 127 -1.63 -5.23 -15.78
CA TRP A 127 -1.08 -6.46 -15.18
C TRP A 127 -2.20 -7.47 -14.87
N ARG A 128 -3.26 -7.09 -14.15
CA ARG A 128 -4.37 -8.01 -13.80
C ARG A 128 -5.13 -8.58 -15.01
N SER A 129 -5.03 -7.92 -16.16
CA SER A 129 -5.66 -8.33 -17.41
C SER A 129 -4.77 -9.31 -18.18
N GLN A 130 -3.46 -9.06 -18.19
CA GLN A 130 -2.45 -9.94 -18.79
C GLN A 130 -2.28 -11.24 -17.98
N HIS A 131 -2.34 -11.13 -16.65
CA HIS A 131 -2.22 -12.24 -15.71
C HIS A 131 -3.59 -12.81 -15.31
N ALA A 132 -4.55 -12.84 -16.23
CA ALA A 132 -5.91 -13.31 -15.90
C ALA A 132 -5.95 -14.79 -15.45
N ALA A 133 -4.99 -15.60 -15.91
CA ALA A 133 -4.92 -17.03 -15.65
C ALA A 133 -4.19 -17.40 -14.34
N ASP A 134 -3.29 -16.55 -13.85
CA ASP A 134 -2.32 -16.83 -12.78
C ASP A 134 -2.40 -15.82 -11.62
N LYS A 135 -3.06 -14.67 -11.77
CA LYS A 135 -3.23 -13.66 -10.70
C LYS A 135 -3.83 -14.21 -9.40
N ALA A 136 -4.65 -15.25 -9.47
CA ALA A 136 -5.26 -15.87 -8.29
C ALA A 136 -4.24 -16.64 -7.44
N GLU A 137 -3.14 -17.08 -8.03
CA GLU A 137 -2.00 -17.68 -7.33
C GLU A 137 -0.99 -16.61 -6.91
N ILE A 138 -0.68 -15.68 -7.82
CA ILE A 138 0.40 -14.70 -7.62
C ILE A 138 0.08 -13.67 -6.54
N LEU A 139 -1.12 -13.06 -6.56
CA LEU A 139 -1.44 -11.95 -5.65
C LEU A 139 -1.41 -12.38 -4.17
N PRO A 140 -2.02 -13.52 -3.78
CA PRO A 140 -1.89 -14.04 -2.42
C PRO A 140 -0.44 -14.41 -2.07
N ALA A 141 0.26 -15.10 -2.99
CA ALA A 141 1.63 -15.54 -2.75
C ALA A 141 2.59 -14.38 -2.45
N ILE A 142 2.44 -13.23 -3.13
CA ILE A 142 3.24 -12.03 -2.84
C ILE A 142 3.10 -11.59 -1.39
N VAL A 143 1.86 -11.53 -0.88
CA VAL A 143 1.59 -11.07 0.49
C VAL A 143 2.10 -12.11 1.49
N ASP A 144 1.78 -13.39 1.27
CA ASP A 144 2.14 -14.48 2.18
C ASP A 144 3.66 -14.69 2.26
N ASP A 145 4.37 -14.66 1.14
CA ASP A 145 5.81 -14.86 1.11
C ASP A 145 6.56 -13.74 1.85
N VAL A 146 6.13 -12.49 1.66
CA VAL A 146 6.77 -11.35 2.34
C VAL A 146 6.42 -11.35 3.83
N LEU A 147 5.18 -11.68 4.23
CA LEU A 147 4.86 -11.88 5.65
C LEU A 147 5.70 -13.03 6.24
N GLY A 148 5.89 -14.12 5.51
CA GLY A 148 6.71 -15.27 5.92
C GLY A 148 8.15 -14.89 6.28
N MET A 149 8.73 -13.89 5.62
CA MET A 149 10.07 -13.36 5.95
C MET A 149 10.16 -12.78 7.36
N TYR A 150 9.03 -12.37 7.94
CA TYR A 150 8.94 -11.69 9.24
C TYR A 150 8.22 -12.51 10.31
N VAL A 151 7.98 -13.81 10.09
CA VAL A 151 7.24 -14.69 11.03
C VAL A 151 7.75 -14.61 12.47
N ALA A 152 9.07 -14.49 12.66
CA ALA A 152 9.70 -14.37 13.98
C ALA A 152 9.36 -13.06 14.73
N TYR A 153 8.68 -12.12 14.05
CA TYR A 153 8.29 -10.82 14.54
C TYR A 153 6.76 -10.60 14.45
N HIS A 154 5.96 -11.67 14.39
CA HIS A 154 4.49 -11.64 14.46
C HIS A 154 3.89 -10.61 13.49
N PRO A 155 4.02 -10.84 12.17
CA PRO A 155 3.71 -9.82 11.19
C PRO A 155 2.21 -9.73 10.90
N SER A 156 1.73 -8.52 10.64
CA SER A 156 0.43 -8.23 10.07
C SER A 156 0.57 -7.36 8.82
N ALA A 157 -0.36 -7.49 7.89
CA ALA A 157 -0.38 -6.76 6.63
C ALA A 157 -1.25 -5.51 6.72
N ILE A 158 -0.70 -4.39 6.24
CA ILE A 158 -1.46 -3.21 5.84
C ILE A 158 -1.40 -3.15 4.32
N LEU A 159 -2.53 -3.35 3.65
CA LEU A 159 -2.61 -3.20 2.19
C LEU A 159 -2.90 -1.74 1.88
N SER A 160 -1.95 -1.05 1.28
CA SER A 160 -2.04 0.38 0.95
C SER A 160 -1.78 0.59 -0.54
N SER A 161 -2.50 1.53 -1.14
CA SER A 161 -2.37 1.80 -2.58
C SER A 161 -2.59 3.26 -2.89
N HIS A 162 -1.97 3.71 -3.97
CA HIS A 162 -2.26 5.01 -4.58
C HIS A 162 -2.59 4.87 -6.06
N SER A 163 -3.55 5.66 -6.56
CA SER A 163 -3.97 5.67 -7.96
C SER A 163 -4.29 4.27 -8.52
N GLY A 164 -3.77 3.92 -9.69
CA GLY A 164 -3.89 2.60 -10.30
C GLY A 164 -3.36 1.44 -9.44
N GLY A 165 -2.58 1.70 -8.40
CA GLY A 165 -2.20 0.70 -7.39
C GLY A 165 -3.39 0.03 -6.71
N GLY A 166 -4.55 0.70 -6.65
CA GLY A 166 -5.76 0.09 -6.10
C GLY A 166 -6.22 -1.15 -6.85
N TYR A 167 -5.90 -1.28 -8.15
CA TYR A 167 -6.20 -2.49 -8.90
C TYR A 167 -5.50 -3.73 -8.31
N PHE A 168 -4.31 -3.58 -7.71
CA PHE A 168 -3.66 -4.68 -7.00
C PHE A 168 -4.53 -5.17 -5.82
N ILE A 169 -4.97 -4.24 -4.96
CA ILE A 169 -5.72 -4.57 -3.75
C ILE A 169 -7.11 -5.11 -4.10
N PHE A 170 -7.85 -4.48 -5.01
CA PHE A 170 -9.16 -4.99 -5.41
C PHE A 170 -9.07 -6.36 -6.05
N GLU A 171 -8.08 -6.59 -6.92
CA GLU A 171 -7.89 -7.91 -7.51
C GLU A 171 -7.46 -8.94 -6.45
N TYR A 172 -6.61 -8.57 -5.48
CA TYR A 172 -6.27 -9.42 -4.34
C TYR A 172 -7.51 -9.83 -3.54
N ILE A 173 -8.42 -8.90 -3.24
CA ILE A 173 -9.70 -9.21 -2.58
C ILE A 173 -10.58 -10.10 -3.46
N ARG A 174 -10.65 -9.80 -4.76
CA ARG A 174 -11.50 -10.50 -5.73
C ARG A 174 -11.13 -11.98 -5.86
N VAL A 175 -9.84 -12.30 -5.96
CA VAL A 175 -9.38 -13.68 -6.26
C VAL A 175 -9.40 -14.61 -5.05
N GLN A 176 -9.60 -14.09 -3.84
CA GLN A 176 -9.63 -14.88 -2.62
C GLN A 176 -11.06 -15.14 -2.14
N ASP A 177 -11.31 -16.27 -1.49
CA ASP A 177 -12.63 -16.55 -0.89
C ASP A 177 -12.95 -15.57 0.25
N ARG A 178 -11.94 -15.27 1.08
CA ARG A 178 -12.01 -14.33 2.20
C ARG A 178 -10.70 -13.57 2.34
N ILE A 179 -10.78 -12.34 2.83
CA ILE A 179 -9.57 -11.58 3.19
C ILE A 179 -8.93 -12.25 4.42
N PRO A 180 -7.64 -12.59 4.41
CA PRO A 180 -6.98 -13.27 5.53
C PRO A 180 -6.96 -12.43 6.82
N GLU A 181 -7.01 -13.10 7.98
CA GLU A 181 -6.91 -12.46 9.31
C GLU A 181 -5.57 -11.73 9.53
N SER A 182 -4.53 -12.10 8.78
CA SER A 182 -3.25 -11.39 8.81
C SER A 182 -3.34 -9.96 8.25
N VAL A 183 -4.38 -9.64 7.47
CA VAL A 183 -4.63 -8.29 6.94
C VAL A 183 -5.38 -7.48 7.99
N GLU A 184 -4.67 -6.59 8.69
CA GLU A 184 -5.26 -5.75 9.74
C GLU A 184 -5.88 -4.46 9.20
N ARG A 185 -5.41 -3.98 8.04
CA ARG A 185 -5.85 -2.68 7.49
C ARG A 185 -5.80 -2.68 5.97
N ILE A 186 -6.80 -2.03 5.36
CA ILE A 186 -6.86 -1.75 3.94
C ILE A 186 -6.98 -0.24 3.74
N VAL A 187 -6.11 0.31 2.89
CA VAL A 187 -5.96 1.74 2.60
C VAL A 187 -6.06 1.98 1.10
N PHE A 188 -6.97 2.89 0.73
CA PHE A 188 -7.07 3.42 -0.62
C PHE A 188 -6.81 4.93 -0.63
N LEU A 189 -5.68 5.35 -1.19
CA LEU A 189 -5.35 6.75 -1.43
C LEU A 189 -5.64 7.06 -2.89
N ASP A 190 -6.79 7.65 -3.13
CA ASP A 190 -7.25 8.04 -4.45
C ASP A 190 -7.09 6.89 -5.46
N SER A 191 -7.48 5.69 -5.02
CA SER A 191 -7.19 4.43 -5.70
C SER A 191 -8.39 3.48 -5.78
N THR A 192 -9.61 4.00 -5.62
CA THR A 192 -10.84 3.20 -5.62
C THR A 192 -11.37 2.80 -7.01
N TYR A 193 -10.63 3.06 -8.10
CA TYR A 193 -11.06 2.78 -9.49
C TYR A 193 -11.58 1.35 -9.72
N GLY A 194 -10.99 0.37 -9.02
CA GLY A 194 -11.31 -1.05 -9.16
C GLY A 194 -12.51 -1.52 -8.34
N TYR A 195 -13.16 -0.65 -7.58
CA TYR A 195 -14.29 -1.06 -6.74
C TYR A 195 -15.51 -1.46 -7.58
N GLU A 196 -16.02 -2.65 -7.30
CA GLU A 196 -17.23 -3.23 -7.88
C GLU A 196 -18.02 -3.90 -6.74
N ASP A 197 -19.26 -3.49 -6.52
CA ASP A 197 -20.14 -3.96 -5.44
C ASP A 197 -20.20 -5.49 -5.35
N SER A 198 -20.58 -6.13 -6.46
CA SER A 198 -20.77 -7.58 -6.61
C SER A 198 -19.52 -8.42 -6.38
N LEU A 199 -18.33 -7.78 -6.37
CA LEU A 199 -17.05 -8.47 -6.20
C LEU A 199 -16.40 -8.22 -4.84
N HIS A 200 -16.74 -7.11 -4.16
CA HIS A 200 -15.93 -6.62 -3.05
C HIS A 200 -16.72 -6.36 -1.76
N VAL A 201 -17.95 -5.84 -1.81
CA VAL A 201 -18.61 -5.33 -0.59
C VAL A 201 -18.82 -6.41 0.46
N GLU A 202 -19.21 -7.63 0.05
CA GLU A 202 -19.46 -8.72 0.98
C GLU A 202 -18.17 -9.15 1.68
N LYS A 203 -17.09 -9.35 0.93
CA LYS A 203 -15.78 -9.73 1.48
C LYS A 203 -15.21 -8.67 2.43
N LEU A 204 -15.34 -7.40 2.08
CA LEU A 204 -14.92 -6.29 2.94
C LEU A 204 -15.76 -6.23 4.22
N ALA A 205 -17.07 -6.39 4.11
CA ALA A 205 -17.96 -6.35 5.26
C ALA A 205 -17.74 -7.54 6.20
N ASP A 206 -17.52 -8.74 5.66
CA ASP A 206 -17.23 -9.94 6.43
C ASP A 206 -15.88 -9.81 7.14
N TRP A 207 -14.86 -9.32 6.45
CA TRP A 207 -13.57 -8.98 7.04
C TRP A 207 -13.72 -7.96 8.17
N LEU A 208 -14.39 -6.82 7.94
CA LEU A 208 -14.63 -5.79 8.97
C LEU A 208 -15.46 -6.29 10.17
N LYS A 209 -16.27 -7.34 10.01
CA LYS A 209 -17.03 -7.96 11.11
C LYS A 209 -16.22 -8.99 11.89
N ALA A 210 -15.24 -9.63 11.25
CA ALA A 210 -14.46 -10.72 11.82
C ALA A 210 -13.61 -10.27 13.01
N ASP A 211 -13.04 -9.05 12.96
CA ASP A 211 -12.18 -8.52 14.02
C ASP A 211 -12.44 -7.02 14.26
N PRO A 212 -12.59 -6.55 15.52
CA PRO A 212 -12.72 -5.12 15.82
C PRO A 212 -11.48 -4.29 15.47
N GLU A 213 -10.31 -4.89 15.31
CA GLU A 213 -9.06 -4.21 14.93
C GLU A 213 -8.92 -4.03 13.41
N HIS A 214 -9.76 -4.68 12.60
CA HIS A 214 -9.78 -4.49 11.15
C HIS A 214 -10.22 -3.08 10.77
N ARG A 215 -9.44 -2.41 9.91
CA ARG A 215 -9.64 -1.00 9.56
C ARG A 215 -9.62 -0.72 8.07
N LEU A 216 -10.67 -0.08 7.58
CA LEU A 216 -10.75 0.43 6.21
C LEU A 216 -10.60 1.95 6.20
N CYS A 217 -9.63 2.46 5.45
CA CYS A 217 -9.43 3.90 5.27
C CYS A 217 -9.39 4.24 3.78
N VAL A 218 -10.28 5.13 3.36
CA VAL A 218 -10.39 5.61 2.00
C VAL A 218 -10.23 7.12 2.01
N THR A 219 -9.32 7.62 1.19
CA THR A 219 -9.17 9.05 0.93
C THR A 219 -9.21 9.25 -0.57
N SER A 220 -9.94 10.23 -1.06
CA SER A 220 -9.94 10.60 -2.48
C SER A 220 -10.33 12.07 -2.62
N TYR A 221 -10.21 12.61 -3.83
CA TYR A 221 -10.76 13.93 -4.14
C TYR A 221 -11.80 13.83 -5.25
N GLU A 222 -12.59 14.88 -5.40
CA GLU A 222 -13.60 14.98 -6.45
C GLU A 222 -12.95 15.21 -7.82
N ASP A 223 -12.47 14.12 -8.42
CA ASP A 223 -11.80 14.07 -9.71
C ASP A 223 -12.75 14.30 -10.91
N ALA A 224 -14.06 14.10 -10.71
CA ALA A 224 -15.10 14.35 -11.71
C ALA A 224 -15.23 15.81 -12.16
N THR A 225 -14.79 16.77 -11.34
CA THR A 225 -14.83 18.21 -11.66
C THR A 225 -13.66 18.64 -12.53
N VAL A 226 -12.62 17.81 -12.68
CA VAL A 226 -11.40 18.17 -13.39
C VAL A 226 -11.62 18.13 -14.90
N ILE A 227 -11.26 19.23 -15.56
CA ILE A 227 -11.32 19.37 -17.02
C ILE A 227 -9.90 19.49 -17.57
N LEU A 228 -9.52 18.58 -18.45
CA LEU A 228 -8.27 18.59 -19.19
C LEU A 228 -8.60 18.66 -20.69
N ASP A 229 -7.98 19.60 -21.42
CA ASP A 229 -8.22 19.81 -22.85
C ASP A 229 -9.72 19.95 -23.22
N GLY A 230 -10.48 20.64 -22.37
CA GLY A 230 -11.91 20.89 -22.56
C GLY A 230 -12.81 19.68 -22.30
N LYS A 231 -12.29 18.59 -21.75
CA LYS A 231 -13.06 17.37 -21.41
C LYS A 231 -12.87 16.99 -19.95
N HIS A 232 -13.94 16.49 -19.35
CA HIS A 232 -13.84 15.83 -18.05
C HIS A 232 -12.93 14.60 -18.16
N ILE A 233 -12.02 14.44 -17.20
CA ILE A 233 -11.10 13.30 -17.18
C ILE A 233 -11.79 12.00 -16.77
N VAL A 234 -12.87 12.11 -15.98
CA VAL A 234 -13.72 11.00 -15.52
C VAL A 234 -15.17 11.43 -15.41
N SER A 235 -16.10 10.48 -15.43
CA SER A 235 -17.51 10.74 -15.12
C SER A 235 -17.76 10.88 -13.61
N ALA A 236 -18.88 11.48 -13.22
CA ALA A 236 -19.27 11.64 -11.80
C ALA A 236 -19.43 10.32 -11.03
N SER A 237 -19.89 9.26 -11.72
CA SER A 237 -19.97 7.90 -11.17
C SER A 237 -18.69 7.07 -11.42
N GLY A 238 -17.78 7.60 -12.23
CA GLY A 238 -16.46 7.04 -12.49
C GLY A 238 -15.41 7.64 -11.57
N GLY A 239 -14.15 7.39 -11.89
CA GLY A 239 -13.03 7.91 -11.10
C GLY A 239 -12.95 7.34 -9.69
N THR A 240 -12.12 7.94 -8.87
CA THR A 240 -11.98 7.55 -7.46
C THR A 240 -13.07 8.18 -6.61
N TRP A 241 -13.55 9.38 -6.94
CA TRP A 241 -14.63 10.02 -6.21
C TRP A 241 -15.90 9.18 -6.22
N GLY A 242 -16.41 8.87 -7.43
CA GLY A 242 -17.65 8.12 -7.60
C GLY A 242 -17.56 6.73 -6.98
N ARG A 243 -16.43 6.04 -7.16
CA ARG A 243 -16.19 4.71 -6.58
C ARG A 243 -16.07 4.73 -5.06
N SER A 244 -15.47 5.77 -4.48
CA SER A 244 -15.41 5.93 -3.02
C SER A 244 -16.81 6.17 -2.43
N LEU A 245 -17.63 6.98 -3.09
CA LEU A 245 -19.02 7.22 -2.67
C LEU A 245 -19.88 5.96 -2.79
N ALA A 246 -19.73 5.19 -3.87
CA ALA A 246 -20.42 3.91 -4.03
C ALA A 246 -20.04 2.94 -2.91
N MET A 247 -18.75 2.78 -2.65
CA MET A 247 -18.24 1.93 -1.57
C MET A 247 -18.74 2.37 -0.19
N ALA A 248 -18.75 3.68 0.10
CA ALA A 248 -19.30 4.21 1.35
C ALA A 248 -20.81 3.94 1.47
N SER A 249 -21.56 4.08 0.37
CA SER A 249 -23.00 3.78 0.33
C SER A 249 -23.25 2.31 0.65
N ASP A 250 -22.60 1.39 -0.05
CA ASP A 250 -22.82 -0.04 0.12
C ASP A 250 -22.43 -0.52 1.53
N LEU A 251 -21.35 0.03 2.10
CA LEU A 251 -20.96 -0.28 3.48
C LEU A 251 -21.89 0.35 4.52
N SER A 252 -22.56 1.47 4.22
CA SER A 252 -23.54 2.09 5.12
C SER A 252 -24.78 1.20 5.32
N GLU A 253 -25.07 0.28 4.40
CA GLU A 253 -26.13 -0.72 4.56
C GLU A 253 -25.77 -1.80 5.59
N ARG A 254 -24.47 -1.95 5.91
CA ARG A 254 -23.95 -3.01 6.79
C ARG A 254 -23.31 -2.49 8.07
N PHE A 255 -22.95 -1.21 8.12
CA PHE A 255 -22.34 -0.53 9.26
C PHE A 255 -22.99 0.83 9.49
N PRO A 256 -23.07 1.31 10.74
CA PRO A 256 -23.70 2.58 11.06
C PRO A 256 -22.76 3.77 10.72
N LEU A 257 -22.45 3.97 9.44
CA LEU A 257 -21.61 5.09 9.00
C LEU A 257 -22.32 6.42 9.20
N ARG A 258 -21.65 7.37 9.84
CA ARG A 258 -22.12 8.73 10.02
C ARG A 258 -21.51 9.61 8.95
N ARG A 259 -22.36 10.30 8.20
CA ARG A 259 -21.93 11.34 7.27
C ARG A 259 -21.74 12.66 8.01
N SER A 260 -20.62 13.31 7.79
CA SER A 260 -20.39 14.72 8.15
C SER A 260 -19.70 15.45 7.00
N GLU A 261 -19.68 16.78 7.05
CA GLU A 261 -19.21 17.58 5.93
C GLU A 261 -18.70 18.94 6.42
N THR A 262 -17.60 19.40 5.84
CA THR A 262 -17.06 20.75 5.96
C THR A 262 -17.07 21.42 4.59
N ASP A 263 -16.60 22.66 4.49
CA ASP A 263 -16.47 23.33 3.18
C ASP A 263 -15.48 22.61 2.25
N GLU A 264 -14.54 21.84 2.80
CA GLU A 264 -13.48 21.18 2.02
C GLU A 264 -13.66 19.67 1.87
N PHE A 265 -14.37 19.01 2.79
CA PHE A 265 -14.41 17.55 2.86
C PHE A 265 -15.81 17.00 3.13
N ILE A 266 -16.06 15.80 2.62
CA ILE A 266 -17.14 14.92 3.05
C ILE A 266 -16.52 13.75 3.80
N PHE A 267 -17.08 13.41 4.95
CA PHE A 267 -16.64 12.30 5.77
C PHE A 267 -17.73 11.24 5.90
N TYR A 268 -17.32 9.96 5.90
CA TYR A 268 -18.13 8.85 6.37
C TYR A 268 -17.35 8.07 7.41
N GLU A 269 -17.88 7.97 8.63
CA GLU A 269 -17.15 7.42 9.76
C GLU A 269 -18.01 6.41 10.53
N GLU A 270 -17.44 5.24 10.81
CA GLU A 270 -18.07 4.30 11.73
C GLU A 270 -17.76 4.71 13.19
N PRO A 271 -18.75 4.76 14.10
CA PRO A 271 -18.54 5.23 15.47
C PRO A 271 -17.49 4.49 16.31
N LYS A 272 -17.13 3.25 15.95
CA LYS A 272 -16.05 2.50 16.60
C LYS A 272 -14.68 2.78 15.95
N GLY A 273 -14.62 3.68 14.98
CA GLY A 273 -13.39 4.13 14.34
C GLY A 273 -12.75 3.12 13.40
N ARG A 274 -13.53 2.17 12.85
CA ARG A 274 -13.00 1.10 11.98
C ARG A 274 -13.06 1.43 10.49
N ILE A 275 -14.01 2.27 10.07
CA ILE A 275 -14.24 2.62 8.68
C ILE A 275 -14.21 4.14 8.55
N TRP A 276 -13.36 4.64 7.66
CA TRP A 276 -13.16 6.06 7.43
C TRP A 276 -13.11 6.36 5.94
N PHE A 277 -13.95 7.28 5.50
CA PHE A 277 -13.86 7.92 4.19
C PHE A 277 -13.60 9.40 4.40
N LYS A 278 -12.52 9.92 3.80
CA LYS A 278 -12.17 11.35 3.76
C LYS A 278 -12.14 11.82 2.30
N LEU A 279 -13.21 12.47 1.85
CA LEU A 279 -13.41 12.79 0.44
C LEU A 279 -13.26 14.30 0.24
N LYS A 280 -12.18 14.73 -0.42
CA LYS A 280 -11.91 16.14 -0.67
C LYS A 280 -12.78 16.70 -1.80
N LYS A 281 -13.56 17.73 -1.52
CA LYS A 281 -14.33 18.47 -2.53
C LYS A 281 -13.41 19.24 -3.46
N ASN A 282 -13.85 19.47 -4.69
CA ASN A 282 -13.04 20.14 -5.70
C ASN A 282 -13.85 21.11 -6.57
N PRO A 283 -14.47 22.16 -5.98
CA PRO A 283 -15.32 23.09 -6.74
C PRO A 283 -14.55 23.85 -7.83
N GLU A 284 -13.22 23.93 -7.71
CA GLU A 284 -12.34 24.62 -8.66
C GLU A 284 -11.79 23.71 -9.77
N GLY A 285 -12.08 22.41 -9.76
CA GLY A 285 -11.60 21.47 -10.79
C GLY A 285 -10.09 21.29 -10.85
N LYS A 286 -9.40 21.42 -9.70
CA LYS A 286 -7.93 21.27 -9.58
C LYS A 286 -7.52 19.80 -9.57
N ILE A 287 -6.30 19.51 -10.02
CA ILE A 287 -5.75 18.14 -9.96
C ILE A 287 -5.09 17.93 -8.59
N TYR A 288 -5.77 17.21 -7.69
CA TYR A 288 -5.26 16.91 -6.34
C TYR A 288 -4.69 15.49 -6.17
N HIS A 289 -4.66 14.71 -7.26
CA HIS A 289 -4.29 13.30 -7.28
C HIS A 289 -3.05 12.97 -6.43
N THR A 290 -1.94 13.65 -6.68
CA THR A 290 -0.69 13.46 -5.92
C THR A 290 -0.59 14.35 -4.69
N VAL A 291 -1.32 15.48 -4.67
CA VAL A 291 -1.34 16.44 -3.56
C VAL A 291 -1.90 15.79 -2.30
N LEU A 292 -2.84 14.85 -2.42
CA LEU A 292 -3.35 14.07 -1.28
C LEU A 292 -2.23 13.29 -0.58
N VAL A 293 -1.34 12.65 -1.36
CA VAL A 293 -0.20 11.90 -0.81
C VAL A 293 0.83 12.85 -0.24
N GLU A 294 1.13 13.92 -0.97
CA GLU A 294 2.06 14.97 -0.55
C GLU A 294 1.67 15.55 0.81
N ARG A 295 0.39 15.88 0.98
CA ARG A 295 -0.18 16.46 2.20
C ARG A 295 -0.57 15.39 3.23
N ASN A 296 0.39 14.51 3.51
CA ASN A 296 0.37 13.50 4.57
C ASN A 296 -0.62 12.35 4.38
N GLY A 297 -1.19 12.13 3.18
CA GLY A 297 -2.23 11.12 2.97
C GLY A 297 -1.82 9.69 3.35
N PHE A 298 -0.58 9.28 3.03
CA PHE A 298 -0.09 7.95 3.40
C PHE A 298 0.09 7.80 4.91
N ILE A 299 0.66 8.81 5.58
CA ILE A 299 0.72 8.85 7.05
C ILE A 299 -0.68 8.78 7.65
N ASP A 300 -1.59 9.62 7.15
CA ASP A 300 -2.94 9.77 7.68
C ASP A 300 -3.70 8.46 7.64
N THR A 301 -3.83 7.86 6.45
CA THR A 301 -4.60 6.63 6.26
C THR A 301 -4.01 5.41 6.98
N VAL A 302 -2.69 5.35 7.17
CA VAL A 302 -2.04 4.29 7.96
C VAL A 302 -2.29 4.46 9.46
N LEU A 303 -2.34 5.71 9.97
CA LEU A 303 -2.54 6.00 11.39
C LEU A 303 -4.01 6.17 11.79
N GLU A 304 -4.90 6.38 10.84
CA GLU A 304 -6.31 6.72 11.09
C GLU A 304 -6.99 5.67 11.97
N GLY A 305 -7.82 6.12 12.91
CA GLY A 305 -8.45 5.24 13.91
C GLY A 305 -7.52 4.65 14.98
N THR A 306 -6.22 5.01 14.99
CA THR A 306 -5.29 4.66 16.09
C THR A 306 -5.06 5.86 17.01
N GLU A 307 -4.46 5.62 18.18
CA GLU A 307 -4.06 6.70 19.11
C GLU A 307 -3.01 7.68 18.54
N LYS A 308 -2.38 7.34 17.40
CA LYS A 308 -1.40 8.19 16.71
C LYS A 308 -2.03 9.07 15.63
N ALA A 309 -3.31 8.91 15.32
CA ALA A 309 -4.01 9.77 14.35
C ALA A 309 -3.87 11.25 14.76
N GLY A 310 -3.47 12.10 13.80
CA GLY A 310 -3.22 13.53 13.99
C GLY A 310 -2.05 13.89 14.92
N LYS A 311 -1.20 12.93 15.34
CA LYS A 311 -0.06 13.21 16.22
C LYS A 311 1.16 13.67 15.42
N GLY A 312 1.39 14.98 15.38
CA GLY A 312 2.55 15.58 14.72
C GLY A 312 2.43 15.65 13.20
N TYR A 313 1.21 15.53 12.68
CA TYR A 313 0.85 15.79 11.29
C TYR A 313 -0.62 16.24 11.23
N GLU A 314 -1.00 16.91 10.15
CA GLU A 314 -2.39 17.22 9.81
C GLU A 314 -2.61 16.79 8.36
N PHE A 315 -3.66 16.00 8.11
CA PHE A 315 -4.00 15.66 6.73
C PHE A 315 -4.45 16.91 5.98
N TRP A 316 -3.98 17.07 4.74
CA TRP A 316 -4.17 18.28 3.94
C TRP A 316 -3.39 19.53 4.45
N GLY A 317 -2.59 19.38 5.50
CA GLY A 317 -1.65 20.40 6.00
C GLY A 317 -0.27 20.36 5.32
N GLU A 318 0.71 21.04 5.91
CA GLU A 318 2.10 21.01 5.45
C GLU A 318 2.73 19.61 5.58
N ARG A 319 3.73 19.31 4.73
CA ARG A 319 4.45 18.03 4.75
C ARG A 319 5.09 17.79 6.12
N ALA A 320 4.58 16.83 6.87
CA ALA A 320 5.08 16.48 8.21
C ALA A 320 6.42 15.71 8.20
N TYR A 321 6.89 15.37 7.00
CA TYR A 321 8.01 14.46 6.79
C TYR A 321 9.19 15.05 6.02
N SER A 322 9.19 16.36 5.78
CA SER A 322 10.23 17.07 5.00
C SER A 322 11.66 16.76 5.49
N ASP A 323 11.84 16.67 6.81
CA ASP A 323 13.13 16.36 7.44
C ASP A 323 13.61 14.91 7.22
N TYR A 324 12.74 14.02 6.73
CA TYR A 324 13.06 12.61 6.48
C TYR A 324 13.25 12.28 4.99
N ILE A 325 13.15 13.28 4.10
CA ILE A 325 13.39 13.11 2.66
C ILE A 325 14.88 12.78 2.47
N PRO A 326 15.22 11.63 1.86
CA PRO A 326 16.61 11.22 1.71
C PRO A 326 17.30 12.06 0.63
N GLU A 327 18.61 12.29 0.78
CA GLU A 327 19.40 13.00 -0.22
C GLU A 327 19.62 12.16 -1.50
N GLY A 328 19.78 10.84 -1.36
CA GLY A 328 20.09 9.91 -2.45
C GLY A 328 18.88 9.15 -2.98
N ILE A 329 19.05 8.54 -4.16
CA ILE A 329 18.08 7.59 -4.72
C ILE A 329 17.93 6.40 -3.77
N PHE A 330 16.70 5.94 -3.60
CA PHE A 330 16.37 4.73 -2.87
C PHE A 330 16.94 3.51 -3.60
N GLN A 331 17.99 2.90 -3.03
CA GLN A 331 18.70 1.73 -3.56
C GLN A 331 19.01 0.74 -2.44
#